data_AF-A0A257MIM3-F1
#
_entry.id   AF-A0A257MIM3-F1
#
_cell.length_a   1.000
_cell.length_b   1.000
_cell.length_c   1.000
_cell.angle_alpha   90.00
_cell.angle_beta   90.00
_cell.angle_gamma   90.00
#
_symmetry.space_group_name_H-M   'P 1'
#
loop_
_entity.id
_entity.type
_entity.pdbx_description
1 polymer ?
#
loop_
_entity_poly.entity_id
_entity_poly.type
_entity_poly.pdbx_seq_one_letter_code
_entity_poly.pdbx_strand_id
1 'polypeptide(L)'
;MKLKDLPGVGSRLRERLIEQYGDEEKALQAVLQADVSGLALAVSQRQALLLVRHARCQRYAAHPEQFLATDEAARVQEKLIALLSGYAHTDFARQKIMTLFASGCTQIIEENRSLAMAAAAAAEKMKGRGLEELLKKIRPLREKSASRVRERAVAAATPECFSALKARGLDRLIDLHLAESSSELMDLARSYSHVCLADGQDSQAEVEMAESLEEWYLVPEAVLGFYKENMESLLAAARTAEILRDGGVAGFSGWNELEELLARLEKGGDREEERLKRLGESLAPVVERAAAWANEELKERIEKSSLTLGGSDLLQAMSAADGVRELLQAQMRGAFKEVLKEALIRAAAELELAGSESARLEEIFAGEAAYPLEIDRQALHSLQQEIRSRREERGLKARRDLARALQGKKKDAFALVQALMEFDFSFALGCFIIEKNLAFAEFVAVPCLYF
;
A
#
# COMPACT_ATOMS: atom_id res chain seq x y z
N MET A 1 5.70 -21.42 -38.37
CA MET A 1 5.07 -21.75 -37.07
C MET A 1 3.96 -20.74 -36.83
N LYS A 2 2.78 -21.19 -36.41
CA LYS A 2 1.64 -20.36 -35.98
C LYS A 2 1.31 -20.71 -34.52
N LEU A 3 0.56 -19.87 -33.81
CA LEU A 3 0.20 -20.14 -32.41
C LEU A 3 -0.56 -21.47 -32.25
N LYS A 4 -1.43 -21.80 -33.20
CA LYS A 4 -2.18 -23.07 -33.22
C LYS A 4 -1.31 -24.33 -33.34
N ASP A 5 -0.05 -24.17 -33.77
CA ASP A 5 0.88 -25.29 -33.92
C ASP A 5 1.55 -25.63 -32.58
N LEU A 6 1.40 -24.77 -31.56
CA LEU A 6 1.94 -25.00 -30.22
C LEU A 6 0.98 -25.87 -29.38
N PRO A 7 1.47 -26.96 -28.76
CA PRO A 7 0.70 -27.76 -27.82
C PRO A 7 0.05 -26.91 -26.71
N GLY A 8 -1.22 -27.19 -26.43
CA GLY A 8 -1.99 -26.48 -25.40
C GLY A 8 -2.60 -25.15 -25.83
N VAL A 9 -2.41 -24.70 -27.08
CA VAL A 9 -3.05 -23.51 -27.63
C VAL A 9 -4.34 -23.87 -28.37
N GLY A 10 -5.46 -23.80 -27.66
CA GLY A 10 -6.80 -23.85 -28.25
C GLY A 10 -7.24 -22.51 -28.86
N SER A 11 -8.40 -22.49 -29.54
CA SER A 11 -8.98 -21.27 -30.14
C SER A 11 -9.10 -20.10 -29.16
N ARG A 12 -9.64 -20.37 -27.97
CA ARG A 12 -9.80 -19.36 -26.90
C ARG A 12 -8.48 -18.78 -26.41
N LEU A 13 -7.44 -19.61 -26.31
CA LEU A 13 -6.13 -19.15 -25.85
C LEU A 13 -5.46 -18.27 -26.89
N ARG A 14 -5.58 -18.67 -28.16
CA ARG A 14 -5.11 -17.89 -29.30
C ARG A 14 -5.79 -16.53 -29.36
N GLU A 15 -7.10 -16.47 -29.18
CA GLU A 15 -7.86 -15.20 -29.12
C GLU A 15 -7.32 -14.28 -28.02
N ARG A 16 -7.18 -14.79 -26.78
CA ARG A 16 -6.63 -13.99 -25.66
C ARG A 16 -5.21 -13.47 -25.91
N LEU A 17 -4.36 -14.27 -26.53
CA LEU A 17 -3.00 -13.85 -26.89
C LEU A 17 -3.02 -12.78 -27.99
N ILE A 18 -3.91 -12.90 -28.98
CA ILE A 18 -4.08 -11.88 -30.02
C ILE A 18 -4.65 -10.59 -29.43
N GLU A 19 -5.62 -10.66 -28.51
CA GLU A 19 -6.16 -9.50 -27.82
C GLU A 19 -5.08 -8.74 -27.04
N GLN A 20 -4.18 -9.46 -26.37
CA GLN A 20 -3.10 -8.86 -25.58
C GLN A 20 -2.04 -8.15 -26.44
N TYR A 21 -1.65 -8.75 -27.58
CA TYR A 21 -0.54 -8.25 -28.40
C TYR A 21 -0.99 -7.53 -29.68
N GLY A 22 -2.29 -7.49 -29.95
CA GLY A 22 -2.93 -6.88 -31.12
C GLY A 22 -2.95 -7.77 -32.37
N ASP A 23 -1.97 -8.65 -32.55
CA ASP A 23 -1.91 -9.58 -33.69
C ASP A 23 -1.22 -10.91 -33.34
N GLU A 24 -1.41 -11.92 -34.20
CA GLU A 24 -0.89 -13.27 -34.00
C GLU A 24 0.65 -13.34 -34.15
N GLU A 25 1.26 -12.49 -34.97
CA GLU A 25 2.70 -12.49 -35.21
C GLU A 25 3.46 -11.97 -34.00
N LYS A 26 3.03 -10.87 -33.40
CA LYS A 26 3.60 -10.31 -32.16
C LYS A 26 3.42 -11.26 -30.99
N ALA A 27 2.25 -11.89 -30.87
CA ALA A 27 2.02 -12.90 -29.85
C ALA A 27 2.98 -14.10 -30.02
N LEU A 28 3.20 -14.58 -31.25
CA LEU A 28 4.17 -15.64 -31.53
C LEU A 28 5.61 -15.20 -31.23
N GLN A 29 5.98 -13.96 -31.58
CA GLN A 29 7.29 -13.39 -31.26
C GLN A 29 7.53 -13.32 -29.75
N ALA A 30 6.54 -12.91 -28.96
CA ALA A 30 6.64 -12.89 -27.50
C ALA A 30 6.91 -14.29 -26.93
N VAL A 31 6.25 -15.33 -27.45
CA VAL A 31 6.54 -16.73 -27.06
C VAL A 31 7.96 -17.14 -27.45
N LEU A 32 8.40 -16.82 -28.67
CA LEU A 32 9.74 -17.17 -29.17
C LEU A 32 10.87 -16.44 -28.43
N GLN A 33 10.61 -15.22 -27.95
CA GLN A 33 11.54 -14.42 -27.15
C GLN A 33 11.50 -14.76 -25.65
N ALA A 34 10.65 -15.71 -25.25
CA ALA A 34 10.46 -16.09 -23.85
C ALA A 34 10.00 -14.93 -22.95
N ASP A 35 9.14 -14.02 -23.44
CA ASP A 35 8.53 -12.95 -22.64
C ASP A 35 7.42 -13.49 -21.73
N VAL A 36 7.84 -14.19 -20.66
CA VAL A 36 6.93 -14.79 -19.69
C VAL A 36 6.07 -13.73 -18.99
N SER A 37 6.64 -12.54 -18.74
CA SER A 37 5.94 -11.40 -18.15
C SER A 37 4.75 -10.95 -18.98
N GLY A 38 4.95 -10.69 -20.27
CA GLY A 38 3.88 -10.27 -21.16
C GLY A 38 2.85 -11.38 -21.35
N LEU A 39 3.29 -12.64 -21.47
CA LEU A 39 2.39 -13.78 -21.63
C LEU A 39 1.50 -14.00 -20.39
N ALA A 40 2.03 -13.77 -19.19
CA ALA A 40 1.29 -13.93 -17.94
C ALA A 40 0.11 -12.95 -17.78
N LEU A 41 0.04 -11.89 -18.59
CA LEU A 41 -1.13 -11.01 -18.67
C LEU A 41 -2.30 -11.68 -19.38
N ALA A 42 -2.02 -12.55 -20.35
CA ALA A 42 -3.02 -13.26 -21.13
C ALA A 42 -3.31 -14.67 -20.60
N VAL A 43 -2.36 -15.31 -19.92
CA VAL A 43 -2.48 -16.72 -19.48
C VAL A 43 -1.92 -16.91 -18.08
N SER A 44 -2.17 -18.06 -17.44
CA SER A 44 -1.48 -18.35 -16.17
C SER A 44 0.03 -18.44 -16.36
N GLN A 45 0.80 -18.04 -15.36
CA GLN A 45 2.27 -18.08 -15.41
C GLN A 45 2.83 -19.47 -15.76
N ARG A 46 2.25 -20.54 -15.20
CA ARG A 46 2.61 -21.92 -15.55
C ARG A 46 2.36 -22.21 -17.03
N GLN A 47 1.24 -21.74 -17.57
CA GLN A 47 0.91 -21.92 -18.98
C GLN A 47 1.84 -21.11 -19.89
N ALA A 48 2.21 -19.89 -19.51
CA ALA A 48 3.20 -19.09 -20.22
C ALA A 48 4.54 -19.82 -20.31
N LEU A 49 5.04 -20.35 -19.19
CA LEU A 49 6.28 -21.13 -19.15
C LEU A 49 6.21 -22.40 -20.02
N LEU A 50 5.07 -23.09 -20.06
CA LEU A 50 4.86 -24.25 -20.93
C LEU A 50 4.85 -23.87 -22.41
N LEU A 51 4.22 -22.75 -22.79
CA LEU A 51 4.24 -22.26 -24.17
C LEU A 51 5.65 -21.95 -24.64
N VAL A 52 6.44 -21.27 -23.80
CA VAL A 52 7.86 -20.98 -24.07
C VAL A 52 8.66 -22.28 -24.23
N ARG A 53 8.44 -23.26 -23.36
CA ARG A 53 9.06 -24.60 -23.48
C ARG A 53 8.71 -25.25 -24.82
N HIS A 54 7.44 -25.29 -25.18
CA HIS A 54 6.98 -25.90 -26.43
C HIS A 54 7.56 -25.20 -27.66
N ALA A 55 7.58 -23.86 -27.66
CA ALA A 55 8.19 -23.09 -28.73
C ALA A 55 9.69 -23.35 -28.84
N ARG A 56 10.40 -23.47 -27.71
CA ARG A 56 11.83 -23.84 -27.70
C ARG A 56 12.06 -25.25 -28.26
N CYS A 57 11.23 -26.23 -27.90
CA CYS A 57 11.28 -27.58 -28.48
C CYS A 57 11.08 -27.54 -29.99
N GLN A 58 10.07 -26.81 -30.46
CA GLN A 58 9.74 -26.71 -31.88
C GLN A 58 10.83 -25.98 -32.68
N ARG A 59 11.43 -24.92 -32.12
CA ARG A 59 12.55 -24.17 -32.72
C ARG A 59 13.75 -25.08 -33.02
N TYR A 60 14.03 -26.03 -32.14
CA TYR A 60 15.18 -26.92 -32.23
C TYR A 60 14.84 -28.34 -32.69
N ALA A 61 13.61 -28.58 -33.16
CA ALA A 61 13.10 -29.92 -33.48
C ALA A 61 13.42 -30.96 -32.38
N ALA A 62 13.37 -30.52 -31.12
CA ALA A 62 13.72 -31.32 -29.98
C ALA A 62 12.48 -32.06 -29.45
N HIS A 63 12.61 -33.37 -29.29
CA HIS A 63 11.57 -34.23 -28.74
C HIS A 63 12.06 -34.83 -27.41
N PRO A 64 11.69 -34.25 -26.25
CA PRO A 64 12.17 -34.71 -24.95
C PRO A 64 11.91 -36.21 -24.70
N GLU A 65 10.78 -36.71 -25.17
CA GLU A 65 10.39 -38.13 -25.07
C GLU A 65 11.33 -39.07 -25.83
N GLN A 66 11.93 -38.61 -26.94
CA GLN A 66 12.91 -39.41 -27.68
C GLN A 66 14.23 -39.55 -26.91
N PHE A 67 14.60 -38.52 -26.13
CA PHE A 67 15.80 -38.57 -25.30
C PHE A 67 15.54 -39.39 -24.02
N LEU A 68 14.38 -39.21 -23.40
CA LEU A 68 13.91 -39.96 -22.24
C LEU A 68 13.23 -41.27 -22.66
N ALA A 69 13.90 -42.08 -23.48
CA ALA A 69 13.31 -43.25 -24.12
C ALA A 69 12.90 -44.38 -23.14
N THR A 70 13.29 -44.30 -21.87
CA THR A 70 12.96 -45.29 -20.84
C THR A 70 12.31 -44.62 -19.64
N ASP A 71 11.40 -45.35 -18.97
CA ASP A 71 10.77 -44.90 -17.72
C ASP A 71 11.81 -44.53 -16.65
N GLU A 72 12.94 -45.24 -16.62
CA GLU A 72 14.00 -44.95 -15.66
C GLU A 72 14.72 -43.62 -16.00
N ALA A 73 14.97 -43.33 -17.28
CA ALA A 73 15.53 -42.03 -17.68
C ALA A 73 14.57 -40.87 -17.32
N ALA A 74 13.27 -41.06 -17.55
CA ALA A 74 12.25 -40.09 -17.15
C ALA A 74 12.23 -39.87 -15.63
N ARG A 75 12.23 -40.96 -14.84
CA ARG A 75 12.30 -40.89 -13.35
C ARG A 75 13.56 -40.20 -12.85
N VAL A 76 14.71 -40.45 -13.47
CA VAL A 76 15.97 -39.77 -13.11
C VAL A 76 15.85 -38.27 -13.38
N GLN A 77 15.32 -37.87 -14.52
CA GLN A 77 15.10 -36.44 -14.81
C GLN A 77 14.14 -35.80 -13.79
N GLU A 78 13.02 -36.45 -13.47
CA GLU A 78 12.07 -35.93 -12.48
C GLU A 78 12.73 -35.73 -11.11
N LYS A 79 13.54 -36.69 -10.66
CA LYS A 79 14.31 -36.57 -9.40
C LYS A 79 15.30 -35.41 -9.44
N LEU A 80 16.02 -35.22 -10.55
CA LEU A 80 16.97 -34.11 -10.71
C LEU A 80 16.27 -32.75 -10.70
N ILE A 81 15.15 -32.64 -11.43
CA ILE A 81 14.31 -31.43 -11.45
C ILE A 81 13.77 -31.12 -10.05
N ALA A 82 13.30 -32.13 -9.32
CA ALA A 82 12.83 -31.97 -7.94
C ALA A 82 13.93 -31.51 -6.98
N LEU A 83 15.14 -32.09 -7.09
CA LEU A 83 16.30 -31.67 -6.30
C LEU A 83 16.69 -30.22 -6.59
N LEU A 84 16.80 -29.85 -7.87
CA LEU A 84 17.13 -28.49 -8.30
C LEU A 84 16.06 -27.48 -7.85
N SER A 85 14.78 -27.83 -7.93
CA SER A 85 13.67 -26.98 -7.50
C SER A 85 13.73 -26.62 -6.01
N GLY A 86 14.33 -27.49 -5.19
CA GLY A 86 14.55 -27.21 -3.76
C GLY A 86 15.45 -25.99 -3.48
N TYR A 87 16.23 -25.55 -4.48
CA TYR A 87 17.11 -24.38 -4.39
C TYR A 87 16.43 -23.06 -4.75
N ALA A 88 15.26 -23.10 -5.38
CA ALA A 88 14.53 -21.91 -5.77
C ALA A 88 13.66 -21.38 -4.62
N HIS A 89 13.65 -20.06 -4.44
CA HIS A 89 12.95 -19.40 -3.33
C HIS A 89 11.56 -18.92 -3.74
N THR A 90 11.42 -18.47 -4.98
CA THR A 90 10.18 -17.96 -5.59
C THR A 90 9.41 -19.09 -6.28
N ASP A 91 8.08 -18.98 -6.30
CA ASP A 91 7.23 -19.91 -7.05
C ASP A 91 7.50 -19.85 -8.56
N PHE A 92 7.89 -18.67 -9.05
CA PHE A 92 8.29 -18.47 -10.43
C PHE A 92 9.50 -19.32 -10.80
N ALA A 93 10.58 -19.22 -10.05
CA ALA A 93 11.78 -19.99 -10.31
C ALA A 93 11.51 -21.50 -10.23
N ARG A 94 10.74 -21.96 -9.23
CA ARG A 94 10.31 -23.37 -9.14
C ARG A 94 9.55 -23.81 -10.39
N GLN A 95 8.54 -23.05 -10.83
CA GLN A 95 7.79 -23.38 -12.04
C GLN A 95 8.66 -23.37 -13.29
N LYS A 96 9.61 -22.45 -13.39
CA LYS A 96 10.55 -22.38 -14.52
C LYS A 96 11.54 -23.55 -14.51
N ILE A 97 12.01 -23.99 -13.34
CA ILE A 97 12.81 -25.22 -13.21
C ILE A 97 12.01 -26.43 -13.68
N MET A 98 10.71 -26.51 -13.37
CA MET A 98 9.85 -27.62 -13.84
C MET A 98 9.69 -27.67 -15.37
N THR A 99 10.00 -26.59 -16.09
CA THR A 99 9.94 -26.59 -17.56
C THR A 99 11.25 -27.02 -18.23
N LEU A 100 12.30 -27.25 -17.44
CA LEU A 100 13.54 -27.84 -17.95
C LEU A 100 13.27 -29.27 -18.46
N PHE A 101 14.02 -29.65 -19.49
CA PHE A 101 13.92 -30.96 -20.10
C PHE A 101 15.27 -31.38 -20.66
N ALA A 102 15.56 -32.67 -20.60
CA ALA A 102 16.75 -33.24 -21.22
C ALA A 102 16.60 -33.29 -22.74
N SER A 103 17.71 -33.05 -23.45
CA SER A 103 17.75 -33.01 -24.90
C SER A 103 19.12 -33.44 -25.40
N GLY A 104 19.15 -34.18 -26.51
CA GLY A 104 20.38 -34.47 -27.27
C GLY A 104 20.74 -33.39 -28.28
N CYS A 105 19.96 -32.31 -28.39
CA CYS A 105 20.24 -31.22 -29.31
C CYS A 105 21.44 -30.40 -28.85
N THR A 106 22.52 -30.38 -29.63
CA THR A 106 23.78 -29.70 -29.30
C THR A 106 23.60 -28.21 -29.04
N GLN A 107 22.71 -27.54 -29.78
CA GLN A 107 22.41 -26.12 -29.60
C GLN A 107 21.75 -25.84 -28.24
N ILE A 108 20.78 -26.67 -27.83
CA ILE A 108 20.13 -26.54 -26.50
C ILE A 108 21.14 -26.80 -25.39
N ILE A 109 22.00 -27.81 -25.57
CA ILE A 109 23.06 -28.15 -24.61
C ILE A 109 24.01 -26.96 -24.42
N GLU A 110 24.47 -26.34 -25.50
CA GLU A 110 25.40 -25.21 -25.42
C GLU A 110 24.76 -23.95 -24.81
N GLU A 111 23.51 -23.65 -25.16
CA GLU A 111 22.73 -22.58 -24.51
C GLU A 111 22.61 -22.82 -23.00
N ASN A 112 22.22 -24.03 -22.60
CA ASN A 112 22.05 -24.39 -21.19
C ASN A 112 23.39 -24.39 -20.45
N ARG A 113 24.49 -24.81 -21.09
CA ARG A 113 25.85 -24.75 -20.53
C ARG A 113 26.25 -23.31 -20.26
N SER A 114 26.08 -22.42 -21.23
CA SER A 114 26.40 -20.99 -21.09
C SER A 114 25.61 -20.36 -19.94
N LEU A 115 24.30 -20.63 -19.86
CA LEU A 115 23.43 -20.21 -18.76
C LEU A 115 23.92 -20.74 -17.41
N ALA A 116 24.22 -22.04 -17.32
CA ALA A 116 24.64 -22.70 -16.09
C ALA A 116 26.01 -22.20 -15.60
N MET A 117 26.96 -21.93 -16.49
CA MET A 117 28.25 -21.32 -16.14
C MET A 117 28.07 -19.90 -15.59
N ALA A 118 27.23 -19.08 -16.24
CA ALA A 118 26.93 -17.74 -15.76
C ALA A 118 26.21 -17.75 -14.40
N ALA A 119 25.27 -18.68 -14.22
CA ALA A 119 24.55 -18.93 -12.98
C ALA A 119 25.51 -19.31 -11.84
N ALA A 120 26.43 -20.24 -12.06
CA ALA A 120 27.43 -20.64 -11.07
C ALA A 120 28.34 -19.47 -10.68
N ALA A 121 28.82 -18.69 -11.67
CA ALA A 121 29.64 -17.51 -11.40
C ALA A 121 28.89 -16.44 -10.58
N ALA A 122 27.60 -16.23 -10.87
CA ALA A 122 26.76 -15.31 -10.10
C ALA A 122 26.53 -15.83 -8.67
N ALA A 123 26.18 -17.11 -8.51
CA ALA A 123 25.95 -17.71 -7.20
C ALA A 123 27.19 -17.65 -6.30
N GLU A 124 28.40 -17.88 -6.85
CA GLU A 124 29.64 -17.78 -6.08
C GLU A 124 29.87 -16.36 -5.54
N LYS A 125 29.60 -15.32 -6.35
CA LYS A 125 29.69 -13.91 -5.90
C LYS A 125 28.69 -13.56 -4.81
N MET A 126 27.53 -14.22 -4.82
CA MET A 126 26.41 -13.92 -3.94
C MET A 126 26.33 -14.79 -2.68
N LYS A 127 27.15 -15.82 -2.60
CA LYS A 127 27.20 -16.75 -1.48
C LYS A 127 27.37 -16.02 -0.14
N GLY A 128 26.52 -16.35 0.82
CA GLY A 128 26.58 -15.81 2.18
C GLY A 128 26.11 -14.36 2.32
N ARG A 129 25.52 -13.75 1.30
CA ARG A 129 24.99 -12.37 1.37
C ARG A 129 23.53 -12.26 1.85
N GLY A 130 22.92 -13.38 2.25
CA GLY A 130 21.56 -13.40 2.82
C GLY A 130 20.44 -13.16 1.82
N LEU A 131 20.64 -13.53 0.54
CA LEU A 131 19.63 -13.38 -0.51
C LEU A 131 18.42 -14.29 -0.28
N GLU A 132 18.64 -15.46 0.30
CA GLU A 132 17.65 -16.53 0.45
C GLU A 132 16.40 -16.04 1.20
N GLU A 133 16.60 -15.30 2.29
CA GLU A 133 15.50 -14.75 3.10
C GLU A 133 14.76 -13.60 2.43
N LEU A 134 15.45 -12.82 1.58
CA LEU A 134 14.81 -11.76 0.80
C LEU A 134 14.01 -12.34 -0.36
N LEU A 135 14.59 -13.28 -1.11
CA LEU A 135 13.95 -13.90 -2.27
C LEU A 135 12.66 -14.64 -1.89
N LYS A 136 12.59 -15.27 -0.70
CA LYS A 136 11.35 -15.89 -0.18
C LYS A 136 10.18 -14.91 -0.01
N LYS A 137 10.48 -13.62 0.19
CA LYS A 137 9.47 -12.56 0.36
C LYS A 137 9.01 -11.95 -0.97
N ILE A 138 9.76 -12.19 -2.05
CA ILE A 138 9.42 -11.68 -3.37
C ILE A 138 8.28 -12.51 -3.96
N ARG A 139 7.17 -11.84 -4.25
CA ARG A 139 5.96 -12.41 -4.83
C ARG A 139 5.48 -11.56 -6.01
N PRO A 140 4.77 -12.14 -6.99
CA PRO A 140 4.13 -11.37 -8.05
C PRO A 140 3.26 -10.25 -7.48
N LEU A 141 3.41 -9.04 -8.04
CA LEU A 141 2.68 -7.87 -7.58
C LEU A 141 1.19 -8.01 -7.89
N ARG A 142 0.37 -7.56 -6.95
CA ARG A 142 -1.10 -7.64 -7.02
C ARG A 142 -1.69 -6.27 -7.27
N GLU A 143 -2.62 -6.22 -8.21
CA GLU A 143 -3.45 -5.04 -8.45
C GLU A 143 -4.82 -5.27 -7.83
N LYS A 144 -5.02 -4.74 -6.63
CA LYS A 144 -6.34 -4.64 -6.01
C LYS A 144 -6.94 -3.28 -6.30
N SER A 145 -8.27 -3.23 -6.41
CA SER A 145 -8.99 -1.95 -6.45
C SER A 145 -8.68 -1.17 -5.17
N ALA A 146 -8.34 0.10 -5.33
CA ALA A 146 -8.08 0.98 -4.19
C ALA A 146 -9.33 1.14 -3.31
N SER A 147 -9.10 1.31 -2.01
CA SER A 147 -10.17 1.62 -1.07
C SER A 147 -10.70 3.03 -1.30
N ARG A 148 -12.03 3.19 -1.23
CA ARG A 148 -12.68 4.48 -1.35
C ARG A 148 -12.33 5.40 -0.18
N VAL A 149 -11.87 6.62 -0.49
CA VAL A 149 -11.65 7.69 0.47
C VAL A 149 -13.00 8.32 0.82
N ARG A 150 -13.33 8.37 2.12
CA ARG A 150 -14.62 8.88 2.63
C ARG A 150 -14.51 10.22 3.36
N GLU A 151 -13.31 10.57 3.82
CA GLU A 151 -13.07 11.80 4.60
C GLU A 151 -12.96 13.04 3.70
N ARG A 152 -12.82 12.84 2.38
CA ARG A 152 -12.64 13.90 1.39
C ARG A 152 -13.67 13.81 0.27
N ALA A 153 -13.92 14.95 -0.35
CA ALA A 153 -14.74 15.05 -1.55
C ALA A 153 -14.04 15.86 -2.65
N VAL A 154 -14.39 15.54 -3.89
CA VAL A 154 -14.08 16.36 -5.07
C VAL A 154 -15.38 16.99 -5.54
N ALA A 155 -15.39 18.32 -5.63
CA ALA A 155 -16.49 19.08 -6.19
C ALA A 155 -16.11 19.49 -7.62
N ALA A 156 -16.94 19.18 -8.60
CA ALA A 156 -16.79 19.68 -9.97
C ALA A 156 -17.65 20.93 -10.15
N ALA A 157 -17.07 22.00 -10.66
CA ALA A 157 -17.79 23.26 -10.89
C ALA A 157 -18.69 23.22 -12.14
N THR A 158 -18.45 22.27 -13.05
CA THR A 158 -19.18 22.13 -14.33
C THR A 158 -19.66 20.70 -14.55
N PRO A 159 -20.84 20.49 -15.19
CA PRO A 159 -21.33 19.17 -15.56
C PRO A 159 -20.37 18.39 -16.48
N GLU A 160 -19.63 19.10 -17.34
CA GLU A 160 -18.62 18.54 -18.24
C GLU A 160 -17.46 17.93 -17.45
N CYS A 161 -16.90 18.69 -16.49
CA CYS A 161 -15.83 18.23 -15.61
C CYS A 161 -16.31 17.04 -14.74
N PHE A 162 -17.51 17.15 -14.16
CA PHE A 162 -18.12 16.06 -13.39
C PHE A 162 -18.20 14.76 -14.21
N SER A 163 -18.72 14.86 -15.43
CA SER A 163 -18.86 13.72 -16.34
C SER A 163 -17.52 13.13 -16.74
N ALA A 164 -16.51 13.97 -17.01
CA ALA A 164 -15.16 13.54 -17.35
C ALA A 164 -14.48 12.80 -16.19
N LEU A 165 -14.57 13.31 -14.96
CA LEU A 165 -14.01 12.65 -13.77
C LEU A 165 -14.74 11.34 -13.46
N LYS A 166 -16.06 11.32 -13.60
CA LYS A 166 -16.87 10.10 -13.42
C LYS A 166 -16.54 9.04 -14.47
N ALA A 167 -16.32 9.43 -15.73
CA ALA A 167 -15.92 8.50 -16.79
C ALA A 167 -14.56 7.83 -16.51
N ARG A 168 -13.67 8.50 -15.78
CA ARG A 168 -12.41 7.94 -15.28
C ARG A 168 -12.57 7.02 -14.05
N GLY A 169 -13.79 6.87 -13.54
CA GLY A 169 -14.11 6.02 -12.39
C GLY A 169 -13.76 6.64 -11.02
N LEU A 170 -13.59 7.96 -10.96
CA LEU A 170 -13.22 8.68 -9.74
C LEU A 170 -14.29 8.54 -8.64
N ASP A 171 -15.56 8.40 -9.01
CA ASP A 171 -16.70 8.17 -8.11
C ASP A 171 -16.58 6.90 -7.26
N ARG A 172 -15.81 5.90 -7.74
CA ARG A 172 -15.49 4.67 -7.00
C ARG A 172 -14.41 4.89 -5.95
N LEU A 173 -13.57 5.91 -6.14
CA LEU A 173 -12.37 6.18 -5.34
C LEU A 173 -12.59 7.27 -4.29
N ILE A 174 -13.47 8.23 -4.54
CA ILE A 174 -13.76 9.36 -3.65
C ILE A 174 -15.21 9.83 -3.86
N ASP A 175 -15.77 10.57 -2.91
CA ASP A 175 -17.07 11.22 -3.10
C ASP A 175 -16.93 12.37 -4.11
N LEU A 176 -17.65 12.26 -5.23
CA LEU A 176 -17.63 13.20 -6.35
C LEU A 176 -18.99 13.90 -6.44
N HIS A 177 -19.00 15.22 -6.35
CA HIS A 177 -20.20 16.05 -6.35
C HIS A 177 -20.16 17.09 -7.49
N LEU A 178 -21.32 17.44 -8.03
CA LEU A 178 -21.48 18.62 -8.88
C LEU A 178 -21.89 19.76 -7.94
N ALA A 179 -21.13 20.86 -7.94
CA ALA A 179 -21.41 22.03 -7.12
C ALA A 179 -21.22 23.29 -7.97
N GLU A 180 -22.35 23.85 -8.41
CA GLU A 180 -22.39 24.99 -9.34
C GLU A 180 -22.51 26.32 -8.59
N SER A 181 -22.86 26.29 -7.30
CA SER A 181 -23.03 27.47 -6.46
C SER A 181 -22.12 27.48 -5.23
N SER A 182 -21.79 28.68 -4.74
CA SER A 182 -20.99 28.85 -3.52
C SER A 182 -21.67 28.24 -2.27
N SER A 183 -23.00 28.19 -2.23
CA SER A 183 -23.75 27.59 -1.11
C SER A 183 -23.54 26.08 -1.04
N GLU A 184 -23.59 25.40 -2.20
CA GLU A 184 -23.34 23.95 -2.28
C GLU A 184 -21.90 23.62 -1.86
N LEU A 185 -20.92 24.45 -2.26
CA LEU A 185 -19.53 24.28 -1.84
C LEU A 185 -19.36 24.45 -0.32
N MET A 186 -20.06 25.40 0.31
CA MET A 186 -20.03 25.56 1.77
C MET A 186 -20.65 24.36 2.50
N ASP A 187 -21.73 23.79 1.97
CA ASP A 187 -22.36 22.60 2.57
C ASP A 187 -21.44 21.38 2.48
N LEU A 188 -20.70 21.23 1.38
CA LEU A 188 -19.66 20.20 1.24
C LEU A 188 -18.50 20.45 2.22
N ALA A 189 -18.00 21.68 2.35
CA ALA A 189 -16.92 22.02 3.27
C ALA A 189 -17.26 21.75 4.74
N ARG A 190 -18.55 21.82 5.10
CA ARG A 190 -19.04 21.43 6.45
C ARG A 190 -19.13 19.92 6.65
N SER A 191 -19.34 19.17 5.58
CA SER A 191 -19.60 17.73 5.62
C SER A 191 -18.33 16.88 5.55
N TYR A 192 -17.31 17.36 4.84
CA TYR A 192 -16.05 16.65 4.62
C TYR A 192 -14.90 17.32 5.37
N SER A 193 -13.84 16.56 5.65
CA SER A 193 -12.65 17.11 6.30
C SER A 193 -11.83 17.96 5.34
N HIS A 194 -11.89 17.67 4.04
CA HIS A 194 -11.26 18.45 2.99
C HIS A 194 -12.04 18.30 1.68
N VAL A 195 -12.26 19.42 0.99
CA VAL A 195 -12.94 19.47 -0.32
C VAL A 195 -11.99 20.09 -1.32
N CYS A 196 -11.90 19.49 -2.51
CA CYS A 196 -11.09 19.98 -3.61
C CYS A 196 -12.00 20.33 -4.80
N LEU A 197 -11.96 21.58 -5.26
CA LEU A 197 -12.75 22.10 -6.37
C LEU A 197 -12.01 21.87 -7.69
N ALA A 198 -12.60 21.06 -8.57
CA ALA A 198 -12.16 20.80 -9.92
C ALA A 198 -12.80 21.79 -10.91
N ASP A 199 -11.96 22.43 -11.73
CA ASP A 199 -12.36 23.27 -12.88
C ASP A 199 -13.17 24.55 -12.51
N GLY A 200 -12.75 25.27 -11.45
CA GLY A 200 -13.34 26.55 -11.06
C GLY A 200 -12.38 27.75 -11.28
N GLN A 201 -12.93 28.96 -11.44
CA GLN A 201 -12.13 30.18 -11.66
C GLN A 201 -11.91 31.05 -10.41
N ASP A 202 -12.72 30.90 -9.37
CA ASP A 202 -12.55 31.63 -8.12
C ASP A 202 -13.35 30.94 -7.00
N SER A 203 -12.70 30.52 -5.92
CA SER A 203 -13.38 29.95 -4.76
C SER A 203 -13.54 31.03 -3.70
N GLN A 204 -14.74 31.60 -3.59
CA GLN A 204 -15.11 32.41 -2.42
C GLN A 204 -15.32 31.56 -1.15
N ALA A 205 -15.36 30.22 -1.29
CA ALA A 205 -15.44 29.28 -0.19
C ALA A 205 -14.03 28.91 0.31
N GLU A 206 -13.89 28.51 1.57
CA GLU A 206 -12.67 27.93 2.15
C GLU A 206 -12.40 26.51 1.59
N VAL A 207 -12.31 26.38 0.26
CA VAL A 207 -12.17 25.12 -0.47
C VAL A 207 -10.89 25.19 -1.32
N GLU A 208 -10.14 24.09 -1.37
CA GLU A 208 -8.91 24.03 -2.13
C GLU A 208 -9.19 23.94 -3.64
N MET A 209 -8.53 24.76 -4.45
CA MET A 209 -8.58 24.64 -5.90
C MET A 209 -7.64 23.54 -6.40
N ALA A 210 -8.15 22.64 -7.25
CA ALA A 210 -7.34 21.58 -7.82
C ALA A 210 -6.26 22.12 -8.76
N GLU A 211 -4.99 21.95 -8.42
CA GLU A 211 -3.87 22.24 -9.34
C GLU A 211 -3.74 21.21 -10.45
N SER A 212 -4.28 20.00 -10.24
CA SER A 212 -4.27 18.92 -11.21
C SER A 212 -5.49 18.03 -11.05
N LEU A 213 -6.04 17.59 -12.18
CA LEU A 213 -7.15 16.64 -12.22
C LEU A 213 -6.68 15.18 -12.28
N GLU A 214 -5.39 14.92 -12.05
CA GLU A 214 -4.85 13.57 -12.05
C GLU A 214 -5.09 12.83 -10.75
N GLU A 215 -5.12 11.50 -10.81
CA GLU A 215 -5.34 10.64 -9.64
C GLU A 215 -4.32 10.88 -8.53
N TRP A 216 -3.05 11.14 -8.86
CA TRP A 216 -2.02 11.44 -7.85
C TRP A 216 -2.32 12.69 -7.01
N TYR A 217 -3.12 13.61 -7.55
CA TYR A 217 -3.50 14.84 -6.86
C TYR A 217 -4.85 14.69 -6.16
N LEU A 218 -5.87 14.21 -6.86
CA LEU A 218 -7.22 14.10 -6.33
C LEU A 218 -7.35 12.95 -5.31
N VAL A 219 -6.75 11.79 -5.59
CA VAL A 219 -6.83 10.59 -4.76
C VAL A 219 -5.46 9.90 -4.69
N PRO A 220 -4.43 10.54 -4.09
CA PRO A 220 -3.09 9.96 -3.98
C PRO A 220 -3.08 8.57 -3.33
N GLU A 221 -4.03 8.28 -2.45
CA GLU A 221 -4.20 6.99 -1.78
C GLU A 221 -4.46 5.86 -2.77
N ALA A 222 -5.10 6.12 -3.90
CA ALA A 222 -5.31 5.12 -4.94
C ALA A 222 -3.98 4.73 -5.60
N VAL A 223 -3.12 5.72 -5.89
CA VAL A 223 -1.77 5.48 -6.44
C VAL A 223 -0.89 4.79 -5.41
N LEU A 224 -0.82 5.32 -4.18
CA LEU A 224 0.02 4.78 -3.11
C LEU A 224 -0.46 3.41 -2.62
N GLY A 225 -1.77 3.14 -2.69
CA GLY A 225 -2.39 1.89 -2.26
C GLY A 225 -1.82 0.66 -2.95
N PHE A 226 -1.50 0.75 -4.25
CA PHE A 226 -0.81 -0.31 -4.97
C PHE A 226 0.54 -0.68 -4.33
N TYR A 227 1.35 0.33 -4.01
CA TYR A 227 2.68 0.11 -3.42
C TYR A 227 2.57 -0.37 -1.96
N LYS A 228 1.63 0.18 -1.18
CA LYS A 228 1.38 -0.24 0.20
C LYS A 228 0.91 -1.69 0.29
N GLU A 229 0.02 -2.14 -0.60
CA GLU A 229 -0.45 -3.52 -0.66
C GLU A 229 0.70 -4.51 -0.98
N ASN A 230 1.67 -4.07 -1.79
CA ASN A 230 2.79 -4.91 -2.22
C ASN A 230 4.10 -4.62 -1.48
N MET A 231 4.03 -3.89 -0.36
CA MET A 231 5.20 -3.30 0.29
C MET A 231 6.27 -4.33 0.66
N GLU A 232 5.87 -5.47 1.24
CA GLU A 232 6.80 -6.52 1.65
C GLU A 232 7.63 -7.04 0.46
N SER A 233 6.96 -7.34 -0.66
CA SER A 233 7.61 -7.83 -1.89
C SER A 233 8.52 -6.75 -2.50
N LEU A 234 8.05 -5.50 -2.54
CA LEU A 234 8.78 -4.39 -3.14
C LEU A 234 10.03 -3.99 -2.35
N LEU A 235 9.94 -3.97 -1.01
CA LEU A 235 11.11 -3.69 -0.16
C LEU A 235 12.11 -4.84 -0.19
N ALA A 236 11.64 -6.09 -0.20
CA ALA A 236 12.53 -7.24 -0.39
C ALA A 236 13.22 -7.19 -1.76
N ALA A 237 12.48 -6.81 -2.81
CA ALA A 237 13.00 -6.64 -4.16
C ALA A 237 14.06 -5.54 -4.23
N ALA A 238 13.76 -4.35 -3.70
CA ALA A 238 14.69 -3.22 -3.62
C ALA A 238 16.00 -3.61 -2.92
N ARG A 239 15.91 -4.21 -1.72
CA ARG A 239 17.10 -4.66 -0.96
C ARG A 239 17.88 -5.74 -1.70
N THR A 240 17.19 -6.66 -2.39
CA THR A 240 17.85 -7.70 -3.19
C THR A 240 18.61 -7.09 -4.37
N ALA A 241 17.99 -6.14 -5.09
CA ALA A 241 18.64 -5.45 -6.21
C ALA A 241 19.88 -4.67 -5.77
N GLU A 242 19.82 -3.98 -4.63
CA GLU A 242 20.97 -3.33 -4.00
C GLU A 242 22.11 -4.33 -3.73
N ILE A 243 21.83 -5.46 -3.08
CA ILE A 243 22.85 -6.48 -2.78
C ILE A 243 23.46 -7.07 -4.07
N LEU A 244 22.64 -7.27 -5.11
CA LEU A 244 23.08 -7.78 -6.41
C LEU A 244 23.97 -6.77 -7.15
N ARG A 245 23.59 -5.49 -7.15
CA ARG A 245 24.37 -4.38 -7.69
C ARG A 245 25.74 -4.31 -7.00
N ASP A 246 25.76 -4.34 -5.67
CA ASP A 246 26.99 -4.28 -4.88
C ASP A 246 27.83 -5.58 -4.98
N GLY A 247 27.19 -6.68 -5.38
CA GLY A 247 27.83 -7.94 -5.77
C GLY A 247 28.41 -7.95 -7.19
N GLY A 248 28.20 -6.90 -7.97
CA GLY A 248 28.64 -6.81 -9.36
C GLY A 248 27.86 -7.74 -10.31
N VAL A 249 26.60 -8.03 -9.99
CA VAL A 249 25.65 -8.71 -10.88
C VAL A 249 25.02 -7.67 -11.81
N ALA A 250 25.13 -7.89 -13.12
CA ALA A 250 24.59 -6.97 -14.12
C ALA A 250 23.05 -6.90 -14.11
N GLY A 251 22.48 -5.78 -14.54
CA GLY A 251 21.03 -5.61 -14.70
C GLY A 251 20.30 -5.00 -13.51
N PHE A 252 20.99 -4.68 -12.41
CA PHE A 252 20.38 -4.17 -11.17
C PHE A 252 20.80 -2.74 -10.78
N SER A 253 21.51 -2.00 -11.64
CA SER A 253 21.95 -0.62 -11.35
C SER A 253 20.90 0.47 -11.62
N GLY A 254 19.78 0.14 -12.27
CA GLY A 254 18.78 1.10 -12.74
C GLY A 254 17.61 1.38 -11.78
N TRP A 255 17.62 0.81 -10.57
CA TRP A 255 16.46 0.78 -9.69
C TRP A 255 16.49 1.80 -8.53
N ASN A 256 17.59 2.54 -8.38
CA ASN A 256 17.84 3.43 -7.23
C ASN A 256 16.70 4.41 -6.95
N GLU A 257 16.13 5.04 -7.99
CA GLU A 257 15.03 6.00 -7.81
C GLU A 257 13.79 5.33 -7.22
N LEU A 258 13.45 4.11 -7.69
CA LEU A 258 12.33 3.34 -7.14
C LEU A 258 12.63 2.90 -5.70
N GLU A 259 13.86 2.45 -5.41
CA GLU A 259 14.31 2.07 -4.08
C GLU A 259 14.14 3.24 -3.08
N GLU A 260 14.59 4.44 -3.45
CA GLU A 260 14.46 5.65 -2.63
C GLU A 260 13.01 6.04 -2.38
N LEU A 261 12.15 5.97 -3.40
CA LEU A 261 10.72 6.28 -3.27
C LEU A 261 10.00 5.26 -2.38
N LEU A 262 10.33 3.97 -2.49
CA LEU A 262 9.78 2.93 -1.62
C LEU A 262 10.24 3.10 -0.18
N ALA A 263 11.52 3.44 0.05
CA ALA A 263 12.04 3.73 1.39
C ALA A 263 11.37 4.96 2.02
N ARG A 264 11.07 6.00 1.22
CA ARG A 264 10.29 7.16 1.66
C ARG A 264 8.85 6.79 2.00
N LEU A 265 8.24 5.90 1.23
CA LEU A 265 6.89 5.39 1.49
C LEU A 265 6.84 4.53 2.76
N GLU A 266 7.83 3.67 2.99
CA GLU A 266 7.96 2.83 4.20
C GLU A 266 8.14 3.68 5.45
N LYS A 267 9.00 4.70 5.40
CA LYS A 267 9.20 5.66 6.50
C LYS A 267 8.03 6.64 6.67
N GLY A 268 7.09 6.66 5.72
CA GLY A 268 6.10 7.70 5.56
C GLY A 268 5.16 7.82 6.77
N GLY A 269 5.20 8.98 7.41
CA GLY A 269 4.27 9.47 8.42
C GLY A 269 4.69 10.88 8.81
N ASP A 270 3.87 11.89 8.50
CA ASP A 270 4.15 13.23 9.02
C ASP A 270 3.90 13.19 10.54
N ARG A 271 4.91 13.58 11.34
CA ARG A 271 4.84 13.51 12.81
C ARG A 271 3.64 14.28 13.37
N GLU A 272 3.27 15.37 12.73
CA GLU A 272 2.11 16.16 13.13
C GLU A 272 0.80 15.48 12.70
N GLU A 273 0.75 14.84 11.53
CA GLU A 273 -0.40 13.99 11.15
C GLU A 273 -0.62 12.86 12.18
N GLU A 274 0.45 12.21 12.63
CA GLU A 274 0.39 11.17 13.66
C GLU A 274 -0.03 11.72 15.03
N ARG A 275 0.45 12.91 15.42
CA ARG A 275 0.00 13.61 16.64
C ARG A 275 -1.50 13.90 16.57
N LEU A 276 -1.96 14.53 15.48
CA LEU A 276 -3.37 14.88 15.28
C LEU A 276 -4.28 13.65 15.22
N LYS A 277 -3.80 12.53 14.66
CA LYS A 277 -4.52 11.26 14.69
C LYS A 277 -4.74 10.77 16.13
N ARG A 278 -3.67 10.71 16.92
CA ARG A 278 -3.74 10.32 18.35
C ARG A 278 -4.62 11.27 19.15
N LEU A 279 -4.51 12.57 18.89
CA LEU A 279 -5.32 13.60 19.52
C LEU A 279 -6.81 13.38 19.22
N GLY A 280 -7.18 13.17 17.94
CA GLY A 280 -8.56 12.94 17.54
C GLY A 280 -9.18 11.67 18.12
N GLU A 281 -8.40 10.59 18.24
CA GLU A 281 -8.82 9.33 18.88
C GLU A 281 -8.99 9.48 20.40
N SER A 282 -8.19 10.35 21.03
CA SER A 282 -8.16 10.51 22.49
C SER A 282 -9.04 11.64 23.03
N LEU A 283 -9.43 12.61 22.20
CA LEU A 283 -10.13 13.82 22.65
C LEU A 283 -11.42 13.52 23.43
N ALA A 284 -12.37 12.81 22.83
CA ALA A 284 -13.64 12.48 23.49
C ALA A 284 -13.47 11.70 24.81
N PRO A 285 -12.71 10.58 24.84
CA PRO A 285 -12.58 9.83 26.09
C PRO A 285 -11.82 10.62 27.18
N VAL A 286 -10.89 11.51 26.84
CA VAL A 286 -10.23 12.38 27.83
C VAL A 286 -11.19 13.44 28.37
N VAL A 287 -11.97 14.11 27.51
CA VAL A 287 -12.97 15.11 27.92
C VAL A 287 -14.01 14.49 28.84
N GLU A 288 -14.51 13.29 28.52
CA GLU A 288 -15.47 12.56 29.35
C GLU A 288 -14.88 12.20 30.73
N ARG A 289 -13.62 11.74 30.77
CA ARG A 289 -12.93 11.47 32.04
C ARG A 289 -12.72 12.74 32.87
N ALA A 290 -12.33 13.84 32.24
CA ALA A 290 -12.14 15.12 32.91
C ALA A 290 -13.45 15.66 33.49
N ALA A 291 -14.56 15.54 32.76
CA ALA A 291 -15.89 15.91 33.25
C ALA A 291 -16.32 15.04 34.45
N ALA A 292 -16.11 13.72 34.37
CA ALA A 292 -16.43 12.80 35.45
C ALA A 292 -15.62 13.11 36.72
N TRP A 293 -14.31 13.37 36.56
CA TRP A 293 -13.45 13.76 37.67
C TRP A 293 -13.91 15.10 38.30
N ALA A 294 -14.19 16.11 37.47
CA ALA A 294 -14.64 17.42 37.95
C ALA A 294 -15.96 17.31 38.73
N ASN A 295 -16.90 16.48 38.26
CA ASN A 295 -18.16 16.24 38.94
C ASN A 295 -18.00 15.57 40.31
N GLU A 296 -17.11 14.58 40.44
CA GLU A 296 -16.85 13.94 41.73
C GLU A 296 -16.16 14.91 42.71
N GLU A 297 -15.19 15.70 42.24
CA GLU A 297 -14.52 16.71 43.05
C GLU A 297 -15.51 17.80 43.52
N LEU A 298 -16.40 18.27 42.65
CA LEU A 298 -17.45 19.22 43.02
C LEU A 298 -18.40 18.63 44.05
N LYS A 299 -18.81 17.37 43.88
CA LYS A 299 -19.65 16.66 44.84
C LYS A 299 -19.00 16.58 46.22
N GLU A 300 -17.72 16.20 46.29
CA GLU A 300 -16.97 16.19 47.55
C GLU A 300 -16.89 17.58 48.19
N ARG A 301 -16.65 18.63 47.40
CA ARG A 301 -16.60 20.01 47.90
C ARG A 301 -17.97 20.47 48.40
N ILE A 302 -19.06 20.11 47.72
CA ILE A 302 -20.44 20.40 48.15
C ILE A 302 -20.75 19.69 49.47
N GLU A 303 -20.39 18.41 49.61
CA GLU A 303 -20.61 17.63 50.83
C GLU A 303 -19.83 18.18 52.04
N LYS A 304 -18.59 18.65 51.82
CA LYS A 304 -17.74 19.26 52.87
C LYS A 304 -18.13 20.70 53.20
N SER A 305 -18.91 21.36 52.34
CA SER A 305 -19.36 22.74 52.55
C SER A 305 -20.61 22.76 53.42
N SER A 306 -20.50 23.29 54.64
CA SER A 306 -21.66 23.55 55.48
C SER A 306 -22.46 24.74 54.93
N LEU A 307 -23.39 24.47 54.01
CA LEU A 307 -24.34 25.47 53.49
C LEU A 307 -25.29 25.90 54.61
N THR A 308 -24.97 27.00 55.30
CA THR A 308 -25.89 27.66 56.22
C THR A 308 -26.83 28.56 55.42
N LEU A 309 -28.02 28.06 55.11
CA LEU A 309 -29.07 28.83 54.44
C LEU A 309 -29.69 29.84 55.42
N GLY A 310 -29.62 31.13 55.10
CA GLY A 310 -30.34 32.18 55.82
C GLY A 310 -31.84 32.18 55.51
N GLY A 311 -32.65 32.83 56.35
CA GLY A 311 -34.10 32.95 56.15
C GLY A 311 -34.50 33.71 54.87
N SER A 312 -33.65 34.61 54.38
CA SER A 312 -33.78 35.27 53.07
C SER A 312 -33.48 34.33 51.90
N ASP A 313 -32.47 33.47 52.05
CA ASP A 313 -32.02 32.53 51.03
C ASP A 313 -33.06 31.43 50.80
N LEU A 314 -33.74 31.00 51.86
CA LEU A 314 -34.87 30.08 51.79
C LEU A 314 -36.06 30.67 51.02
N LEU A 315 -36.38 31.95 51.21
CA LEU A 315 -37.46 32.60 50.47
C LEU A 315 -37.10 32.78 48.98
N GLN A 316 -35.84 33.09 48.69
CA GLN A 316 -35.33 33.23 47.33
C GLN A 316 -35.31 31.88 46.60
N ALA A 317 -34.88 30.81 47.29
CA ALA A 317 -34.89 29.44 46.79
C ALA A 317 -36.30 28.89 46.50
N MET A 318 -37.33 29.35 47.23
CA MET A 318 -38.73 28.97 47.02
C MET A 318 -39.43 29.77 45.91
N SER A 319 -38.91 30.95 45.55
CA SER A 319 -39.53 31.86 44.59
C SER A 319 -39.23 31.53 43.12
N ALA A 320 -38.16 30.78 42.85
CA ALA A 320 -37.74 30.38 41.52
C ALA A 320 -37.82 28.85 41.37
N ALA A 321 -38.20 28.37 40.19
CA ALA A 321 -38.32 26.93 39.91
C ALA A 321 -37.00 26.15 40.11
N ASP A 322 -35.86 26.83 39.97
CA ASP A 322 -34.50 26.32 40.21
C ASP A 322 -33.76 27.08 41.33
N GLY A 323 -34.47 27.76 42.24
CA GLY A 323 -33.87 28.74 43.17
C GLY A 323 -32.80 28.18 44.12
N VAL A 324 -32.88 26.90 44.51
CA VAL A 324 -31.83 26.24 45.32
C VAL A 324 -30.55 26.02 44.51
N ARG A 325 -30.68 25.69 43.22
CA ARG A 325 -29.55 25.49 42.31
C ARG A 325 -28.83 26.80 42.06
N GLU A 326 -29.57 27.87 41.75
CA GLU A 326 -28.98 29.19 41.49
C GLU A 326 -28.23 29.74 42.72
N LEU A 327 -28.76 29.54 43.92
CA LEU A 327 -28.09 29.91 45.18
C LEU A 327 -26.79 29.14 45.41
N LEU A 328 -26.80 27.81 45.18
CA LEU A 328 -25.61 26.97 45.28
C LEU A 328 -24.53 27.41 44.28
N GLN A 329 -24.93 27.67 43.03
CA GLN A 329 -24.05 28.13 41.96
C GLN A 329 -23.43 29.50 42.27
N ALA A 330 -24.22 30.42 42.83
CA ALA A 330 -23.75 31.75 43.22
C ALA A 330 -22.73 31.68 44.38
N GLN A 331 -23.01 30.88 45.41
CA GLN A 331 -22.13 30.77 46.58
C GLN A 331 -20.85 29.99 46.30
N MET A 332 -20.91 28.95 45.46
CA MET A 332 -19.77 28.08 45.16
C MET A 332 -19.02 28.44 43.87
N ARG A 333 -19.35 29.57 43.23
CA ARG A 333 -18.78 29.99 41.93
C ARG A 333 -17.25 29.95 41.88
N GLY A 334 -16.57 30.27 42.99
CA GLY A 334 -15.12 30.17 43.11
C GLY A 334 -14.61 28.73 43.02
N ALA A 335 -15.22 27.82 43.79
CA ALA A 335 -14.88 26.39 43.78
C ALA A 335 -15.16 25.76 42.39
N PHE A 336 -16.27 26.12 41.73
CA PHE A 336 -16.54 25.69 40.35
C PHE A 336 -15.43 26.10 39.39
N LYS A 337 -14.99 27.37 39.43
CA LYS A 337 -13.91 27.86 38.57
C LYS A 337 -12.58 27.15 38.82
N GLU A 338 -12.26 26.86 40.07
CA GLU A 338 -11.02 26.14 40.43
C GLU A 338 -11.02 24.71 39.92
N VAL A 339 -12.08 23.94 40.20
CA VAL A 339 -12.19 22.54 39.75
C VAL A 339 -12.20 22.46 38.23
N LEU A 340 -12.93 23.36 37.57
CA LEU A 340 -12.93 23.45 36.11
C LEU A 340 -11.53 23.71 35.55
N LYS A 341 -10.80 24.68 36.13
CA LYS A 341 -9.43 24.98 35.73
C LYS A 341 -8.50 23.78 35.90
N GLU A 342 -8.62 23.04 37.00
CA GLU A 342 -7.84 21.83 37.21
C GLU A 342 -8.18 20.73 36.20
N ALA A 343 -9.46 20.54 35.88
CA ALA A 343 -9.91 19.57 34.89
C ALA A 343 -9.33 19.88 33.50
N LEU A 344 -9.38 21.16 33.10
CA LEU A 344 -8.80 21.66 31.85
C LEU A 344 -7.28 21.43 31.79
N ILE A 345 -6.55 21.72 32.86
CA ILE A 345 -5.09 21.50 32.93
C ILE A 345 -4.75 20.01 32.77
N ARG A 346 -5.49 19.13 33.47
CA ARG A 346 -5.27 17.68 33.39
C ARG A 346 -5.54 17.16 31.98
N ALA A 347 -6.67 17.54 31.39
CA ALA A 347 -7.05 17.14 30.05
C ALA A 347 -6.07 17.68 28.98
N ALA A 348 -5.65 18.94 29.09
CA ALA A 348 -4.69 19.54 28.16
C ALA A 348 -3.32 18.86 28.23
N ALA A 349 -2.87 18.48 29.43
CA ALA A 349 -1.62 17.75 29.61
C ALA A 349 -1.70 16.33 29.04
N GLU A 350 -2.81 15.60 29.27
CA GLU A 350 -3.00 14.25 28.73
C GLU A 350 -3.12 14.23 27.19
N LEU A 351 -3.71 15.28 26.60
CA LEU A 351 -3.89 15.42 25.16
C LEU A 351 -2.67 16.05 24.45
N GLU A 352 -1.63 16.45 25.18
CA GLU A 352 -0.45 17.16 24.62
C GLU A 352 -0.86 18.37 23.75
N LEU A 353 -1.84 19.16 24.20
CA LEU A 353 -2.39 20.27 23.43
C LEU A 353 -1.35 21.40 23.24
N ALA A 354 -1.27 21.93 22.02
CA ALA A 354 -0.53 23.16 21.74
C ALA A 354 -1.33 24.37 22.23
N GLY A 355 -0.65 25.52 22.43
CA GLY A 355 -1.22 26.69 23.12
C GLY A 355 -2.62 27.13 22.66
N SER A 356 -2.87 27.24 21.35
CA SER A 356 -4.19 27.63 20.82
C SER A 356 -5.26 26.51 20.92
N GLU A 357 -4.85 25.24 20.98
CA GLU A 357 -5.76 24.09 21.09
C GLU A 357 -6.36 24.00 22.51
N SER A 358 -5.65 24.52 23.52
CA SER A 358 -6.14 24.56 24.91
C SER A 358 -7.32 25.51 25.08
N ALA A 359 -7.37 26.62 24.33
CA ALA A 359 -8.50 27.56 24.38
C ALA A 359 -9.82 26.92 23.89
N ARG A 360 -9.74 26.03 22.90
CA ARG A 360 -10.89 25.30 22.36
C ARG A 360 -11.41 24.24 23.34
N LEU A 361 -10.54 23.72 24.21
CA LEU A 361 -10.94 22.83 25.29
C LEU A 361 -11.82 23.57 26.32
N GLU A 362 -11.55 24.85 26.59
CA GLU A 362 -12.36 25.66 27.50
C GLU A 362 -13.81 25.79 27.00
N GLU A 363 -14.01 25.98 25.70
CA GLU A 363 -15.33 26.08 25.06
C GLU A 363 -16.20 24.83 25.30
N ILE A 364 -15.58 23.65 25.38
CA ILE A 364 -16.29 22.37 25.61
C ILE A 364 -16.90 22.31 27.02
N PHE A 365 -16.30 22.99 27.97
CA PHE A 365 -16.76 23.05 29.36
C PHE A 365 -17.35 24.40 29.75
N ALA A 366 -17.40 25.36 28.82
CA ALA A 366 -17.91 26.71 29.04
C ALA A 366 -19.45 26.74 29.06
N GLY A 367 -20.02 26.03 30.02
CA GLY A 367 -21.37 26.29 30.53
C GLY A 367 -21.33 27.29 31.68
N GLU A 368 -22.46 27.93 31.96
CA GLU A 368 -22.65 28.62 33.24
C GLU A 368 -22.27 27.69 34.40
N ALA A 369 -21.77 28.23 35.52
CA ALA A 369 -21.30 27.42 36.65
C ALA A 369 -22.44 26.53 37.16
N ALA A 370 -22.48 25.28 36.70
CA ALA A 370 -23.60 24.37 36.89
C ALA A 370 -23.13 23.02 37.43
N TYR A 371 -23.99 22.39 38.22
CA TYR A 371 -23.80 21.04 38.72
C TYR A 371 -25.00 20.16 38.35
N PRO A 372 -24.78 19.02 37.68
CA PRO A 372 -23.49 18.51 37.20
C PRO A 372 -22.88 19.37 36.08
N LEU A 373 -21.57 19.32 35.94
CA LEU A 373 -20.83 19.86 34.81
C LEU A 373 -21.22 19.09 33.55
N GLU A 374 -21.79 19.79 32.58
CA GLU A 374 -22.19 19.24 31.29
C GLU A 374 -21.11 19.52 30.24
N ILE A 375 -20.94 18.56 29.33
CA ILE A 375 -20.05 18.70 28.17
C ILE A 375 -20.88 19.30 27.04
N ASP A 376 -20.43 20.42 26.48
CA ASP A 376 -20.97 20.92 25.22
C ASP A 376 -20.57 19.96 24.09
N ARG A 377 -21.53 19.13 23.69
CA ARG A 377 -21.35 18.15 22.61
C ARG A 377 -21.15 18.80 21.26
N GLN A 378 -21.68 20.00 21.03
CA GLN A 378 -21.49 20.74 19.78
C GLN A 378 -20.06 21.28 19.68
N ALA A 379 -19.55 21.88 20.76
CA ALA A 379 -18.16 22.33 20.85
C ALA A 379 -17.18 21.16 20.69
N LEU A 380 -17.45 20.02 21.37
CA LEU A 380 -16.63 18.81 21.24
C LEU A 380 -16.59 18.30 19.79
N HIS A 381 -17.75 18.20 19.14
CA HIS A 381 -17.84 17.75 17.75
C HIS A 381 -17.13 18.72 16.80
N SER A 382 -17.26 20.03 17.03
CA SER A 382 -16.56 21.06 16.24
C SER A 382 -15.05 20.91 16.33
N LEU A 383 -14.49 20.74 17.53
CA LEU A 383 -13.05 20.52 17.72
C LEU A 383 -12.59 19.20 17.09
N GLN A 384 -13.37 18.12 17.19
CA GLN A 384 -13.08 16.86 16.52
C GLN A 384 -13.00 17.03 15.00
N GLN A 385 -13.93 17.77 14.41
CA GLN A 385 -13.93 18.04 12.97
C GLN A 385 -12.70 18.88 12.57
N GLU A 386 -12.37 19.92 13.34
CA GLU A 386 -11.19 20.75 13.12
C GLU A 386 -9.89 19.93 13.14
N ILE A 387 -9.72 19.03 14.12
CA ILE A 387 -8.56 18.15 14.20
C ILE A 387 -8.48 17.21 12.99
N ARG A 388 -9.62 16.67 12.54
CA ARG A 388 -9.68 15.82 11.34
C ARG A 388 -9.29 16.59 10.07
N SER A 389 -9.80 17.79 9.88
CA SER A 389 -9.44 18.67 8.76
C SER A 389 -7.95 18.99 8.75
N ARG A 390 -7.39 19.45 9.88
CA ARG A 390 -5.95 19.75 10.00
C ARG A 390 -5.07 18.53 9.72
N ARG A 391 -5.48 17.35 10.22
CA ARG A 391 -4.78 16.10 9.96
C ARG A 391 -4.78 15.77 8.46
N GLU A 392 -5.95 15.89 7.82
CA GLU A 392 -6.09 15.55 6.42
C GLU A 392 -5.25 16.47 5.54
N GLU A 393 -5.32 17.79 5.75
CA GLU A 393 -4.49 18.78 5.05
C GLU A 393 -2.99 18.49 5.20
N ARG A 394 -2.55 18.22 6.43
CA ARG A 394 -1.14 17.94 6.73
C ARG A 394 -0.63 16.71 5.98
N GLY A 395 -1.40 15.61 6.05
CA GLY A 395 -1.03 14.36 5.39
C GLY A 395 -1.20 14.39 3.87
N LEU A 396 -2.15 15.17 3.35
CA LEU A 396 -2.51 15.16 1.94
C LEU A 396 -1.38 15.67 1.05
N LYS A 397 -0.70 16.75 1.43
CA LYS A 397 0.42 17.29 0.66
C LYS A 397 1.55 16.26 0.49
N ALA A 398 1.97 15.64 1.59
CA ALA A 398 3.02 14.62 1.56
C ALA A 398 2.60 13.40 0.73
N ARG A 399 1.33 12.96 0.84
CA ARG A 399 0.75 11.89 0.01
C ARG A 399 0.78 12.25 -1.47
N ARG A 400 0.39 13.47 -1.85
CA ARG A 400 0.39 13.95 -3.25
C ARG A 400 1.80 13.98 -3.84
N ASP A 401 2.77 14.54 -3.11
CA ASP A 401 4.16 14.62 -3.57
C ASP A 401 4.74 13.24 -3.88
N LEU A 402 4.49 12.27 -2.98
CA LEU A 402 4.95 10.91 -3.15
C LEU A 402 4.17 10.15 -4.24
N ALA A 403 2.85 10.35 -4.31
CA ALA A 403 2.01 9.76 -5.35
C ALA A 403 2.42 10.27 -6.74
N ARG A 404 2.74 11.55 -6.87
CA ARG A 404 3.23 12.15 -8.12
C ARG A 404 4.50 11.47 -8.61
N ALA A 405 5.46 11.25 -7.70
CA ALA A 405 6.71 10.57 -8.03
C ALA A 405 6.50 9.09 -8.39
N LEU A 406 5.53 8.42 -7.75
CA LEU A 406 5.27 6.99 -7.94
C LEU A 406 4.27 6.67 -9.07
N GLN A 407 3.47 7.61 -9.58
CA GLN A 407 2.42 7.34 -10.56
C GLN A 407 2.97 6.65 -11.83
N GLY A 408 4.16 7.05 -12.27
CA GLY A 408 4.83 6.49 -13.46
C GLY A 408 5.66 5.22 -13.20
N LYS A 409 5.90 4.84 -11.94
CA LYS A 409 6.87 3.80 -11.57
C LYS A 409 6.30 2.39 -11.47
N LYS A 410 5.00 2.22 -11.76
CA LYS A 410 4.32 0.93 -11.65
C LYS A 410 4.94 -0.13 -12.56
N LYS A 411 5.26 0.24 -13.81
CA LYS A 411 5.92 -0.65 -14.77
C LYS A 411 7.31 -1.06 -14.29
N ASP A 412 8.08 -0.12 -13.73
CA ASP A 412 9.41 -0.36 -13.18
C ASP A 412 9.33 -1.34 -12.00
N ALA A 413 8.34 -1.19 -11.12
CA ALA A 413 8.13 -2.11 -10.01
C ALA A 413 7.84 -3.56 -10.48
N PHE A 414 6.98 -3.74 -11.49
CA PHE A 414 6.74 -5.04 -12.09
C PHE A 414 8.01 -5.62 -12.73
N ALA A 415 8.75 -4.80 -13.48
CA ALA A 415 9.97 -5.22 -14.16
C ALA A 415 11.06 -5.65 -13.16
N LEU A 416 11.23 -4.92 -12.05
CA LEU A 416 12.16 -5.27 -10.98
C LEU A 416 11.81 -6.62 -10.35
N VAL A 417 10.56 -6.80 -9.92
CA VAL A 417 10.11 -8.05 -9.30
C VAL A 417 10.26 -9.23 -10.26
N GLN A 418 9.93 -9.04 -11.54
CA GLN A 418 10.12 -10.06 -12.56
C GLN A 418 11.60 -10.40 -12.76
N ALA A 419 12.48 -9.40 -12.88
CA ALA A 419 13.92 -9.60 -13.04
C ALA A 419 14.52 -10.38 -11.85
N LEU A 420 14.03 -10.16 -10.64
CA LEU A 420 14.48 -10.88 -9.45
C LEU A 420 13.96 -12.32 -9.36
N MET A 421 12.71 -12.56 -9.78
CA MET A 421 12.19 -13.92 -9.92
C MET A 421 12.94 -14.71 -11.00
N GLU A 422 13.33 -14.05 -12.08
CA GLU A 422 14.21 -14.61 -13.12
C GLU A 422 15.63 -14.86 -12.61
N PHE A 423 16.17 -13.94 -11.83
CA PHE A 423 17.45 -14.13 -11.16
C PHE A 423 17.43 -15.32 -10.21
N ASP A 424 16.37 -15.51 -9.41
CA ASP A 424 16.24 -16.65 -8.49
C ASP A 424 16.27 -18.00 -9.23
N PHE A 425 15.76 -18.08 -10.46
CA PHE A 425 15.93 -19.27 -11.31
C PHE A 425 17.41 -19.55 -11.61
N SER A 426 18.17 -18.53 -12.04
CA SER A 426 19.60 -18.67 -12.32
C SER A 426 20.41 -18.90 -11.03
N PHE A 427 20.05 -18.23 -9.94
CA PHE A 427 20.72 -18.38 -8.64
C PHE A 427 20.53 -19.79 -8.08
N ALA A 428 19.31 -20.33 -8.13
CA ALA A 428 19.02 -21.71 -7.74
C ALA A 428 19.86 -22.72 -8.54
N LEU A 429 19.98 -22.51 -9.86
CA LEU A 429 20.83 -23.32 -10.73
C LEU A 429 22.31 -23.24 -10.31
N GLY A 430 22.82 -22.03 -10.04
CA GLY A 430 24.20 -21.82 -9.61
C GLY A 430 24.49 -22.46 -8.25
N CYS A 431 23.61 -22.27 -7.26
CA CYS A 431 23.74 -22.90 -5.94
C CYS A 431 23.73 -24.42 -6.04
N PHE A 432 22.85 -25.00 -6.86
CA PHE A 432 22.82 -26.44 -7.10
C PHE A 432 24.14 -26.96 -7.69
N ILE A 433 24.71 -26.25 -8.67
CA ILE A 433 25.99 -26.60 -9.30
C ILE A 433 27.12 -26.60 -8.26
N ILE A 434 27.22 -25.53 -7.45
CA ILE A 434 28.29 -25.36 -6.47
C ILE A 434 28.15 -26.37 -5.33
N GLU A 435 26.96 -26.51 -4.74
CA GLU A 435 26.76 -27.40 -3.58
C GLU A 435 26.86 -28.88 -3.92
N LYS A 436 26.44 -29.28 -5.12
CA LYS A 436 26.57 -30.67 -5.58
C LYS A 436 27.91 -30.95 -6.26
N ASN A 437 28.80 -29.96 -6.34
CA ASN A 437 30.10 -30.07 -6.98
C ASN A 437 30.01 -30.66 -8.40
N LEU A 438 29.11 -30.10 -9.21
CA LEU A 438 28.84 -30.62 -10.56
C LEU A 438 29.92 -30.18 -11.54
N ALA A 439 30.27 -31.07 -12.46
CA ALA A 439 31.15 -30.78 -13.59
C ALA A 439 30.35 -30.59 -14.88
N PHE A 440 30.84 -29.72 -15.76
CA PHE A 440 30.28 -29.57 -17.09
C PHE A 440 30.77 -30.71 -17.98
N ALA A 441 29.85 -31.50 -18.52
CA ALA A 441 30.19 -32.61 -19.41
C ALA A 441 30.89 -32.11 -20.68
N GLU A 442 31.90 -32.84 -21.15
CA GLU A 442 32.51 -32.67 -22.47
C GLU A 442 31.90 -33.67 -23.45
N PHE A 443 31.63 -33.23 -24.68
CA PHE A 443 31.05 -34.08 -25.71
C PHE A 443 32.10 -34.43 -26.75
N VAL A 444 32.22 -35.72 -27.05
CA VAL A 444 33.10 -36.25 -28.10
C VAL A 444 32.27 -36.91 -29.20
N ALA A 445 32.87 -37.07 -30.39
CA ALA A 445 32.17 -37.59 -31.57
C ALA A 445 31.82 -39.09 -31.51
N VAL A 446 32.43 -39.84 -30.57
CA VAL A 446 32.27 -41.29 -30.45
C VAL A 446 31.46 -41.59 -29.18
N PRO A 447 30.54 -42.58 -29.20
CA PRO A 447 29.82 -42.99 -27.99
C PRO A 447 30.81 -43.48 -26.91
N CYS A 448 30.94 -42.70 -25.84
CA CYS A 448 31.73 -43.08 -24.67
C CYS A 448 31.17 -42.44 -23.41
N LEU A 449 31.50 -43.02 -22.26
CA LEU A 449 31.21 -42.50 -20.93
C LEU A 449 32.52 -42.59 -20.13
N TYR A 450 33.05 -41.44 -19.71
CA TYR A 450 34.26 -41.34 -18.90
C TYR A 450 33.93 -40.54 -17.64
N PHE A 451 34.37 -41.04 -16.49
CA PHE A 451 34.09 -40.44 -15.17
C PHE A 451 35.35 -39.86 -14.55
#